data_AF-A0A1Q8Q250-F1
#
_entry.id   AF-A0A1Q8Q250-F1
#
_cell.length_a   1.000
_cell.length_b   1.000
_cell.length_c   1.000
_cell.angle_alpha   90.00
_cell.angle_beta   90.00
_cell.angle_gamma   90.00
#
_symmetry.space_group_name_H-M   'P 1'
#
loop_
_entity.id
_entity.type
_entity.pdbx_description
1 polymer ?
#
loop_
_entity_poly.entity_id
_entity_poly.type
_entity_poly.pdbx_seq_one_letter_code
_entity_poly.pdbx_strand_id
1 'polypeptide(L)'
;MAILPDRLPETVAHWLMQHPFIQVVSRDGFNSFRQAITQANNQITQVYDRWHFIRNAKKQLDSFLPALVPTMITLKVEPQCCKR
;
A
#
# COMPACT_ATOMS: atom_id res chain seq x y z
N MET A 1 -10.10 -22.69 -0.22
CA MET A 1 -10.62 -22.52 1.15
C MET A 1 -9.86 -21.39 1.82
N ALA A 2 -10.53 -20.51 2.55
CA ALA A 2 -9.88 -19.46 3.34
C ALA A 2 -9.57 -20.00 4.75
N ILE A 3 -8.44 -19.59 5.35
CA ILE A 3 -8.01 -20.02 6.70
C ILE A 3 -8.91 -19.42 7.79
N LEU A 4 -9.43 -18.22 7.56
CA LEU A 4 -10.30 -17.50 8.50
C LEU A 4 -11.74 -17.44 7.95
N PRO A 5 -12.75 -17.41 8.85
CA PRO A 5 -14.16 -17.36 8.46
C PRO A 5 -14.56 -15.99 7.88
N ASP A 6 -13.87 -14.92 8.28
CA ASP A 6 -14.13 -13.55 7.85
C ASP A 6 -12.86 -12.68 7.92
N ARG A 7 -13.00 -11.38 7.64
CA ARG A 7 -11.92 -10.38 7.67
C ARG A 7 -12.09 -9.35 8.78
N LEU A 8 -12.90 -9.64 9.79
CA LEU A 8 -13.11 -8.71 10.90
C LEU A 8 -11.82 -8.56 11.71
N PRO A 9 -11.50 -7.35 12.20
CA PRO A 9 -10.30 -7.12 12.99
C PRO A 9 -10.15 -8.09 14.16
N GLU A 10 -11.25 -8.38 14.85
CA GLU A 10 -11.32 -9.22 16.04
C GLU A 10 -10.95 -10.68 15.72
N THR A 11 -11.52 -11.22 14.64
CA THR A 11 -11.23 -12.58 14.16
C THR A 11 -9.75 -12.74 13.82
N VAL A 12 -9.19 -11.77 13.09
CA VAL A 12 -7.78 -11.79 12.68
C VAL A 12 -6.85 -11.63 13.88
N ALA A 13 -7.17 -10.70 14.79
CA ALA A 13 -6.35 -10.45 15.98
C ALA A 13 -6.31 -11.68 16.88
N HIS A 14 -7.46 -12.30 17.15
CA HIS A 14 -7.53 -13.51 17.97
C HIS A 14 -6.73 -14.65 17.34
N TRP A 15 -6.83 -14.85 16.03
CA TRP A 15 -6.04 -15.86 15.34
C TRP A 15 -4.53 -15.60 15.46
N LEU A 16 -4.08 -14.35 15.24
CA LEU A 16 -2.67 -13.99 15.40
C LEU A 16 -2.15 -14.19 16.83
N MET A 17 -2.97 -13.94 17.85
CA MET A 17 -2.61 -14.21 19.26
C MET A 17 -2.38 -15.70 19.52
N GLN A 18 -3.12 -16.59 18.84
CA GLN A 18 -2.89 -18.04 18.92
C GLN A 18 -1.65 -18.52 18.15
N HIS A 19 -1.03 -17.65 17.35
CA HIS A 19 0.12 -17.96 16.49
C HIS A 19 1.32 -17.05 16.82
N PRO A 20 1.87 -17.10 18.06
CA PRO A 20 2.89 -16.17 18.54
C PRO A 20 4.22 -16.26 17.80
N PHE A 21 4.45 -17.33 17.02
CA PHE A 21 5.62 -17.51 16.18
C PHE A 21 5.61 -16.63 14.92
N ILE A 22 4.48 -16.01 14.57
CA ILE A 22 4.39 -15.09 13.44
C ILE A 22 5.05 -13.77 13.81
N GLN A 23 6.12 -13.44 13.09
CA GLN A 23 6.89 -12.22 13.31
C GLN A 23 6.65 -11.15 12.23
N VAL A 24 6.17 -11.57 11.05
CA VAL A 24 5.98 -10.70 9.88
C VAL A 24 4.64 -11.01 9.22
N VAL A 25 3.88 -9.96 8.90
CA VAL A 25 2.60 -10.08 8.16
C VAL A 25 2.62 -9.13 6.97
N SER A 26 2.41 -9.67 5.77
CA SER A 26 2.16 -8.89 4.55
C SER A 26 0.67 -8.56 4.42
N ARG A 27 0.30 -7.30 4.13
CA ARG A 27 -1.10 -6.86 3.98
C ARG A 27 -1.32 -5.90 2.80
N ASP A 28 -2.54 -5.90 2.28
CA ASP A 28 -3.00 -5.16 1.08
C ASP A 28 -3.28 -3.66 1.29
N GLY A 29 -3.11 -3.17 2.52
CA GLY A 29 -3.41 -1.77 2.86
C GLY A 29 -4.72 -1.55 3.60
N PHE A 30 -5.57 -2.56 3.74
CA PHE A 30 -6.84 -2.40 4.46
C PHE A 30 -6.58 -2.11 5.94
N ASN A 31 -7.19 -1.03 6.44
CA ASN A 31 -6.95 -0.53 7.81
C ASN A 31 -7.34 -1.54 8.89
N SER A 32 -8.37 -2.36 8.66
CA SER A 32 -8.79 -3.40 9.59
C SER A 32 -7.69 -4.43 9.87
N PHE A 33 -6.88 -4.80 8.86
CA PHE A 33 -5.74 -5.69 9.08
C PHE A 33 -4.64 -5.01 9.88
N ARG A 34 -4.35 -3.72 9.61
CA ARG A 34 -3.40 -2.96 10.44
C ARG A 34 -3.83 -2.97 11.91
N GLN A 35 -5.10 -2.67 12.17
CA GLN A 35 -5.65 -2.64 13.53
C GLN A 35 -5.55 -4.01 14.19
N ALA A 36 -5.96 -5.08 13.49
CA ALA A 36 -5.90 -6.45 14.01
C ALA A 36 -4.48 -6.89 14.38
N ILE A 37 -3.49 -6.62 13.51
CA ILE A 37 -2.10 -6.99 13.75
C ILE A 37 -1.55 -6.21 14.95
N THR A 38 -1.81 -4.90 15.02
CA THR A 38 -1.40 -4.05 16.15
C THR A 38 -2.06 -4.50 17.47
N GLN A 39 -3.33 -4.90 17.44
CA GLN A 39 -4.04 -5.45 18.59
C GLN A 39 -3.49 -6.81 19.04
N ALA A 40 -3.10 -7.67 18.09
CA ALA A 40 -2.56 -8.99 18.40
C ALA A 40 -1.16 -8.91 19.02
N ASN A 41 -0.24 -8.21 18.37
CA ASN A 41 1.12 -8.00 18.87
C ASN A 41 1.79 -6.86 18.10
N ASN A 42 2.11 -5.78 18.79
CA ASN A 42 2.72 -4.59 18.20
C ASN A 42 4.19 -4.79 17.74
N GLN A 43 4.80 -5.94 18.05
CA GLN A 43 6.13 -6.35 17.56
C GLN A 43 6.08 -7.03 16.20
N ILE A 44 4.88 -7.40 15.69
CA ILE A 44 4.76 -7.99 14.36
C ILE A 44 5.10 -6.92 13.33
N THR A 45 6.10 -7.23 12.49
CA THR A 45 6.49 -6.37 11.39
C THR A 45 5.42 -6.41 10.30
N GLN A 46 4.84 -5.26 10.00
CA GLN A 46 3.82 -5.12 8.95
C GLN A 46 4.46 -4.72 7.62
N VAL A 47 4.37 -5.58 6.63
CA VAL A 47 4.86 -5.31 5.27
C VAL A 47 3.66 -4.97 4.39
N TYR A 48 3.76 -3.87 3.65
CA TYR A 48 2.73 -3.52 2.67
C TYR A 48 2.99 -4.31 1.38
N ASP A 49 1.96 -4.96 0.85
CA ASP A 49 2.04 -5.63 -0.45
C ASP A 49 2.39 -4.66 -1.58
N ARG A 50 3.45 -4.96 -2.33
CA ARG A 50 4.01 -4.07 -3.36
C ARG A 50 2.99 -3.71 -4.44
N TRP A 51 2.17 -4.67 -4.87
CA TRP A 51 1.20 -4.43 -5.93
C TRP A 51 0.12 -3.44 -5.47
N HIS A 52 -0.44 -3.66 -4.28
CA HIS A 52 -1.45 -2.77 -3.70
C HIS A 52 -0.88 -1.37 -3.45
N PHE A 53 0.37 -1.26 -2.99
CA PHE A 53 1.04 0.02 -2.78
C PHE A 53 1.13 0.82 -4.08
N ILE A 54 1.71 0.24 -5.14
CA ILE A 54 1.90 0.91 -6.44
C ILE A 54 0.55 1.27 -7.07
N ARG A 55 -0.43 0.34 -7.03
CA ARG A 55 -1.76 0.58 -7.59
C ARG A 55 -2.46 1.75 -6.91
N ASN A 56 -2.45 1.80 -5.58
CA ASN A 56 -3.09 2.87 -4.83
C ASN A 56 -2.38 4.22 -5.04
N ALA A 57 -1.04 4.22 -5.06
CA ALA A 57 -0.26 5.42 -5.34
C ALA A 57 -0.57 5.99 -6.74
N LYS A 58 -0.58 5.12 -7.77
CA LYS A 58 -0.96 5.51 -9.13
C LYS A 58 -2.38 6.08 -9.17
N LYS A 59 -3.36 5.41 -8.56
CA LYS A 59 -4.75 5.87 -8.54
C LYS A 59 -4.88 7.27 -7.93
N GLN A 60 -4.17 7.54 -6.83
CA GLN A 60 -4.16 8.87 -6.23
C GLN A 60 -3.51 9.88 -7.17
N LEU A 61 -2.36 9.56 -7.75
CA LEU A 61 -1.69 10.43 -8.71
C LEU A 61 -2.61 10.78 -9.90
N ASP A 62 -3.26 9.79 -10.50
CA ASP A 62 -4.20 9.98 -11.61
C ASP A 62 -5.37 10.90 -11.23
N SER A 63 -5.78 10.91 -9.95
CA SER A 63 -6.84 11.80 -9.45
C SER A 63 -6.34 13.22 -9.12
N PHE A 64 -5.08 13.37 -8.67
CA PHE A 64 -4.52 14.66 -8.24
C PHE A 64 -3.89 15.45 -9.38
N LEU A 65 -3.25 14.77 -10.34
CA LEU A 65 -2.56 15.43 -11.44
C LEU A 65 -3.46 16.39 -12.24
N PRO A 66 -4.72 16.06 -12.57
CA PRO A 66 -5.59 16.98 -13.31
C PRO A 66 -5.88 18.29 -12.56
N ALA A 67 -5.82 18.29 -11.23
CA ALA A 67 -6.04 19.48 -10.41
C ALA A 67 -4.78 20.36 -10.27
N LEU A 68 -3.58 19.76 -10.37
CA LEU A 68 -2.31 20.43 -10.10
C LEU A 68 -1.58 20.84 -11.38
N VAL A 69 -1.75 20.08 -12.45
CA VAL A 69 -0.97 20.22 -13.68
C VAL A 69 -1.83 20.88 -14.74
N PRO A 70 -1.37 21.96 -15.38
CA PRO A 70 -2.10 22.58 -16.48
C PRO A 70 -2.21 21.60 -17.65
N THR A 71 -3.32 21.68 -18.37
CA THR A 71 -3.61 20.83 -19.54
C THR A 71 -2.54 20.93 -20.64
N MET A 72 -1.79 22.03 -20.67
CA MET A 72 -0.71 22.27 -21.62
C MET A 72 0.59 22.56 -20.87
N ILE A 73 1.62 21.76 -21.14
CA ILE A 73 2.98 21.95 -20.62
C ILE A 73 3.90 22.30 -21.80
N THR A 74 4.38 23.53 -21.87
CA THR A 74 5.37 23.94 -22.88
C THR A 74 6.77 23.61 -22.38
N LEU A 75 7.38 22.57 -22.94
CA LEU A 75 8.78 22.25 -22.70
C LEU A 75 9.65 23.09 -23.64
N LYS A 76 10.58 23.89 -23.08
CA LYS A 76 11.65 24.50 -23.87
C LYS A 76 12.69 23.44 -24.17
N VAL A 77 12.68 22.92 -25.39
CA VAL A 77 13.77 22.05 -25.87
C VAL A 77 14.87 22.97 -26.40
N GLU A 78 16.01 23.00 -25.72
CA GLU A 78 17.20 23.62 -26.30
C GLU A 78 17.62 22.86 -27.55
N PRO A 79 17.95 23.55 -28.65
CA PRO A 79 18.42 22.88 -29.85
C PRO A 79 19.71 22.15 -29.49
N GLN A 80 19.69 20.82 -29.57
CA GLN A 80 20.88 20.01 -29.48
C GLN A 80 21.81 20.46 -30.60
N CYS A 81 22.88 21.17 -30.24
CA CYS A 81 23.93 21.55 -31.17
C CYS A 81 24.41 20.27 -31.85
N CYS A 82 24.16 20.14 -33.15
CA CYS A 82 24.72 19.07 -33.98
C CYS A 82 26.23 19.22 -33.97
N LYS A 83 26.89 18.57 -33.01
CA LYS A 83 28.33 18.38 -33.04
C LYS A 83 28.63 17.26 -34.04
N ARG A 84 28.91 17.64 -35.28
CA ARG A 84 29.85 16.96 -36.17
C ARG A 84 30.72 18.00 -36.84
#